data_AF-A0A563C5A4-F1
#
_entry.id   AF-A0A563C5A4-F1
#
_cell.length_a   1.000
_cell.length_b   1.000
_cell.length_c   1.000
_cell.angle_alpha   90.00
_cell.angle_beta   90.00
_cell.angle_gamma   90.00
#
_symmetry.space_group_name_H-M   'P 1'
#
loop_
_entity.id
_entity.type
_entity.pdbx_description
1 polymer ?
#
loop_
_entity_poly.entity_id
_entity_poly.type
_entity_poly.pdbx_seq_one_letter_code
_entity_poly.pdbx_strand_id
1 'polypeptide(L)'
;MDRMFFMTTTNPPITNLDLSSFNTSKVTTMERMFVGLANLQNLNVSSFDTRNVTNMEAMFYYTFVTHPNEVLDISNFNTSRVNKMNGMFNYMKVKTIYASPSFVTNSLYIQPSNIFMDNNYLTGGNGTTYAWPNYTSNFAHIDAPGNPGYFTRKP
;
A
#
# COMPACT_ATOMS: atom_id res chain seq x y z
N MET A 1 16.25 -4.31 -0.47
CA MET A 1 15.69 -5.64 -0.16
C MET A 1 14.49 -5.79 -1.06
N ASP A 2 14.47 -6.84 -1.85
CA ASP A 2 13.67 -6.98 -3.07
C ASP A 2 12.50 -7.96 -2.90
N ARG A 3 12.55 -8.86 -1.91
CA ARG A 3 11.42 -9.62 -1.33
C ARG A 3 11.81 -10.04 0.09
N MET A 4 10.93 -9.85 1.07
CA MET A 4 11.25 -10.18 2.46
C MET A 4 10.30 -11.20 3.07
N PHE A 5 9.00 -11.10 2.76
CA PHE A 5 7.99 -12.07 3.16
C PHE A 5 7.19 -12.52 1.95
N PHE A 6 7.12 -13.83 1.73
CA PHE A 6 6.32 -14.43 0.65
C PHE A 6 5.81 -15.81 1.08
N MET A 7 4.61 -16.16 0.62
CA MET A 7 4.05 -17.49 0.82
C MET A 7 4.53 -18.46 -0.27
N THR A 8 4.80 -19.70 0.12
CA THR A 8 4.97 -20.84 -0.78
C THR A 8 3.90 -21.89 -0.47
N THR A 9 3.65 -22.80 -1.40
CA THR A 9 2.69 -23.91 -1.20
C THR A 9 3.11 -24.90 -0.12
N THR A 10 4.33 -24.77 0.42
CA THR A 10 4.94 -25.71 1.37
C THR A 10 5.01 -25.16 2.80
N ASN A 11 4.78 -23.87 3.01
CA ASN A 11 4.85 -23.23 4.33
C ASN A 11 3.44 -22.86 4.83
N PRO A 12 3.20 -22.92 6.15
CA PRO A 12 1.93 -22.46 6.71
C PRO A 12 1.70 -20.97 6.39
N PRO A 13 0.43 -20.55 6.21
CA PRO A 13 0.11 -19.15 5.95
C PRO A 13 0.64 -18.24 7.06
N ILE A 14 1.30 -17.16 6.66
CA ILE A 14 1.71 -16.10 7.59
C ILE A 14 0.46 -15.32 7.98
N THR A 15 0.09 -15.39 9.26
CA THR A 15 -1.07 -14.69 9.81
C THR A 15 -0.70 -13.48 10.65
N ASN A 16 0.50 -13.45 11.22
CA ASN A 16 1.02 -12.35 12.03
C ASN A 16 2.49 -12.11 11.71
N LEU A 17 2.89 -10.83 11.71
CA LEU A 17 4.26 -10.38 11.51
C LEU A 17 4.61 -9.36 12.59
N ASP A 18 5.64 -9.65 13.37
CA ASP A 18 6.26 -8.65 14.23
C ASP A 18 7.34 -7.89 13.45
N LEU A 19 7.06 -6.62 13.18
CA LEU A 19 7.93 -5.70 12.45
C LEU A 19 8.51 -4.60 13.36
N SER A 20 8.30 -4.70 14.68
CA SER A 20 8.62 -3.63 15.63
C SER A 20 10.12 -3.35 15.75
N SER A 21 10.97 -4.33 15.48
CA SER A 21 12.43 -4.22 15.56
C SER A 21 13.11 -3.67 14.30
N PHE A 22 12.34 -3.41 13.23
CA PHE A 22 12.89 -3.01 11.95
C PHE A 22 13.34 -1.55 11.93
N ASN A 23 14.65 -1.32 11.81
CA ASN A 23 15.18 0.00 11.47
C ASN A 23 15.25 0.18 9.95
N THR A 24 14.29 0.94 9.42
CA THR A 24 14.15 1.20 7.97
C THR A 24 14.73 2.54 7.52
N SER A 25 15.33 3.33 8.43
CA SER A 25 15.78 4.71 8.17
C SER A 25 16.80 4.86 7.02
N LYS A 26 17.53 3.80 6.68
CA LYS A 26 18.53 3.78 5.58
C LYS A 26 18.06 2.99 4.36
N VAL A 27 16.86 2.42 4.38
CA VAL A 27 16.36 1.60 3.28
C VAL A 27 15.98 2.50 2.11
N THR A 28 16.49 2.16 0.92
CA THR A 28 16.18 2.87 -0.33
C THR A 28 15.21 2.11 -1.24
N THR A 29 15.03 0.81 -1.01
CA THR A 29 14.15 -0.06 -1.83
C THR A 29 13.31 -0.95 -0.93
N MET A 30 11.99 -0.87 -1.10
CA MET A 30 10.96 -1.68 -0.41
C MET A 30 10.05 -2.41 -1.43
N GLU A 31 10.55 -2.69 -2.63
CA GLU A 31 9.77 -3.41 -3.64
C GLU A 31 9.42 -4.81 -3.14
N ARG A 32 8.20 -5.25 -3.48
CA ARG A 32 7.65 -6.58 -3.21
C ARG A 32 7.80 -7.11 -1.78
N MET A 33 7.86 -6.23 -0.79
CA MET A 33 8.18 -6.62 0.60
C MET A 33 7.14 -7.56 1.23
N PHE A 34 5.86 -7.37 0.92
CA PHE A 34 4.73 -8.12 1.49
C PHE A 34 3.93 -8.90 0.44
N VAL A 35 4.54 -9.24 -0.69
CA VAL A 35 3.83 -9.83 -1.83
C VAL A 35 3.24 -11.18 -1.52
N GLY A 36 1.95 -11.34 -1.86
CA GLY A 36 1.26 -12.61 -1.77
C GLY A 36 0.86 -13.03 -0.35
N LEU A 37 0.96 -12.13 0.63
CA LEU A 37 0.54 -12.41 2.00
C LEU A 37 -0.99 -12.35 2.10
N ALA A 38 -1.64 -13.47 1.78
CA ALA A 38 -3.09 -13.57 1.58
C ALA A 38 -3.90 -13.88 2.86
N ASN A 39 -3.28 -13.94 4.04
CA ASN A 39 -3.93 -14.36 5.28
C ASN A 39 -3.51 -13.55 6.52
N LEU A 40 -3.00 -12.32 6.34
CA LEU A 40 -2.56 -11.51 7.47
C LEU A 40 -3.77 -11.06 8.28
N GLN A 41 -3.77 -11.33 9.59
CA GLN A 41 -4.74 -10.71 10.49
C GLN A 41 -4.49 -9.21 10.51
N ASN A 42 -3.25 -8.78 10.77
CA ASN A 42 -2.86 -7.38 10.78
C ASN A 42 -1.52 -7.17 10.06
N LEU A 43 -1.32 -5.98 9.50
CA LEU A 43 -0.05 -5.54 8.94
C LEU A 43 0.32 -4.17 9.53
N ASN A 44 1.10 -4.18 10.61
CA ASN A 44 1.55 -2.95 11.26
C ASN A 44 2.89 -2.47 10.66
N VAL A 45 2.83 -1.40 9.85
CA VAL A 45 4.01 -0.75 9.23
C VAL A 45 4.29 0.65 9.82
N SER A 46 3.74 0.95 11.00
CA SER A 46 3.88 2.27 11.63
C SER A 46 5.31 2.63 12.02
N SER A 47 6.19 1.64 12.21
CA SER A 47 7.62 1.84 12.50
C SER A 47 8.45 2.19 11.26
N PHE A 48 7.86 2.15 10.06
CA PHE A 48 8.64 2.30 8.83
C PHE A 48 8.94 3.77 8.54
N ASP A 49 10.23 4.07 8.32
CA ASP A 49 10.72 5.34 7.81
C ASP A 49 10.97 5.20 6.30
N THR A 50 10.07 5.77 5.50
CA THR A 50 10.13 5.65 4.04
C THR A 50 10.78 6.85 3.35
N ARG A 51 11.30 7.83 4.09
CA ARG A 51 11.79 9.11 3.54
C ARG A 51 12.95 8.97 2.55
N ASN A 52 13.67 7.86 2.62
CA ASN A 52 14.80 7.55 1.73
C ASN A 52 14.45 6.54 0.62
N VAL A 53 13.23 6.02 0.60
CA VAL A 53 12.81 4.99 -0.34
C VAL A 53 12.54 5.60 -1.71
N THR A 54 13.09 4.98 -2.75
CA THR A 54 12.91 5.37 -4.16
C THR A 54 12.09 4.35 -4.95
N ASN A 55 12.03 3.09 -4.49
CA ASN A 55 11.27 2.02 -5.15
C ASN A 55 10.33 1.30 -4.17
N MET A 56 9.02 1.31 -4.48
CA MET A 56 7.95 0.61 -3.77
C MET A 56 7.10 -0.27 -4.72
N GLU A 57 7.66 -0.70 -5.86
CA GLU A 57 6.94 -1.55 -6.82
C GLU A 57 6.37 -2.79 -6.14
N ALA A 58 5.07 -3.03 -6.38
CA ALA A 58 4.35 -4.19 -5.89
C ALA A 58 4.52 -4.45 -4.38
N MET A 59 4.80 -3.44 -3.55
CA MET A 59 5.10 -3.62 -2.12
C MET A 59 4.02 -4.44 -1.39
N PHE A 60 2.75 -4.21 -1.70
CA PHE A 60 1.59 -4.91 -1.14
C PHE A 60 0.79 -5.68 -2.21
N TYR A 61 1.41 -6.04 -3.34
CA TYR A 61 0.72 -6.78 -4.40
C TYR A 61 0.15 -8.11 -3.87
N TYR A 62 -1.15 -8.36 -4.12
CA TYR A 62 -1.85 -9.56 -3.66
C TYR A 62 -1.75 -9.76 -2.13
N THR A 63 -1.84 -8.68 -1.36
CA THR A 63 -1.82 -8.72 0.12
C THR A 63 -3.23 -8.58 0.68
N PHE A 64 -3.64 -9.50 1.54
CA PHE A 64 -4.98 -9.51 2.16
C PHE A 64 -4.85 -9.30 3.67
N VAL A 65 -5.56 -8.29 4.20
CA VAL A 65 -5.66 -8.02 5.63
C VAL A 65 -7.05 -8.44 6.09
N THR A 66 -7.14 -9.45 6.94
CA THR A 66 -8.38 -10.15 7.32
C THR A 66 -8.93 -9.73 8.69
N HIS A 67 -8.29 -8.78 9.39
CA HIS A 67 -8.87 -8.17 10.59
C HIS A 67 -10.24 -7.55 10.27
N PRO A 68 -11.23 -7.55 11.19
CA PRO A 68 -12.60 -7.10 10.93
C PRO A 68 -12.77 -5.70 10.32
N ASN A 69 -11.79 -4.82 10.50
CA ASN A 69 -11.81 -3.46 9.93
C ASN A 69 -11.12 -3.38 8.56
N GLU A 70 -10.35 -4.41 8.17
CA GLU A 70 -9.65 -4.52 6.88
C GLU A 70 -8.85 -3.25 6.51
N VAL A 71 -8.17 -2.67 7.51
CA VAL A 71 -7.42 -1.43 7.39
C VAL A 71 -5.95 -1.71 7.11
N LEU A 72 -5.37 -0.99 6.15
CA LEU A 72 -3.93 -0.75 6.08
C LEU A 72 -3.64 0.70 6.46
N ASP A 73 -2.81 0.91 7.49
CA ASP A 73 -2.36 2.25 7.88
C ASP A 73 -0.94 2.53 7.37
N ILE A 74 -0.85 3.40 6.38
CA ILE A 74 0.40 3.94 5.81
C ILE A 74 0.48 5.46 6.00
N SER A 75 -0.21 6.01 7.00
CA SER A 75 -0.21 7.46 7.25
C SER A 75 1.18 8.04 7.54
N ASN A 76 2.11 7.21 8.01
CA ASN A 76 3.53 7.54 8.22
C ASN A 76 4.36 7.56 6.93
N PHE A 77 3.86 7.05 5.80
CA PHE A 77 4.65 6.95 4.58
C PHE A 77 4.84 8.32 3.93
N ASN A 78 6.09 8.65 3.65
CA ASN A 78 6.50 9.74 2.77
C ASN A 78 7.03 9.14 1.45
N THR A 79 6.37 9.45 0.34
CA THR A 79 6.71 8.89 -0.98
C THR A 79 7.29 9.94 -1.93
N SER A 80 7.70 11.11 -1.42
CA SER A 80 8.22 12.22 -2.24
C SER A 80 9.43 11.85 -3.12
N ARG A 81 10.21 10.85 -2.69
CA ARG A 81 11.38 10.32 -3.42
C ARG A 81 11.08 9.05 -4.21
N VAL A 82 9.88 8.49 -4.11
CA VAL A 82 9.51 7.26 -4.80
C VAL A 82 9.27 7.54 -6.27
N ASN A 83 10.05 6.90 -7.12
CA ASN A 83 9.95 7.03 -8.58
C ASN A 83 9.44 5.75 -9.27
N LYS A 84 9.28 4.65 -8.53
CA LYS A 84 8.63 3.41 -8.99
C LYS A 84 7.62 2.91 -7.98
N MET A 85 6.36 2.77 -8.40
CA MET A 85 5.22 2.38 -7.56
C MET A 85 4.22 1.47 -8.30
N ASN A 86 4.62 0.93 -9.45
CA ASN A 86 3.76 0.05 -10.24
C ASN A 86 3.29 -1.14 -9.41
N GLY A 87 1.99 -1.35 -9.43
CA GLY A 87 1.28 -2.43 -8.77
C GLY A 87 1.32 -2.42 -7.25
N MET A 88 1.71 -1.31 -6.61
CA MET A 88 1.93 -1.24 -5.16
C MET A 88 0.76 -1.83 -4.35
N PHE A 89 -0.48 -1.57 -4.75
CA PHE A 89 -1.68 -2.07 -4.07
C PHE A 89 -2.54 -2.98 -4.96
N ASN A 90 -2.05 -3.46 -6.11
CA ASN A 90 -2.88 -4.30 -6.99
C ASN A 90 -3.33 -5.58 -6.28
N TYR A 91 -4.58 -5.98 -6.53
CA TYR A 91 -5.20 -7.18 -5.99
C TYR A 91 -5.27 -7.23 -4.47
N MET A 92 -5.15 -6.10 -3.77
CA MET A 92 -5.27 -6.14 -2.32
C MET A 92 -6.72 -6.42 -1.88
N LYS A 93 -6.85 -7.06 -0.72
CA LYS A 93 -8.11 -7.14 0.01
C LYS A 93 -7.98 -6.34 1.29
N VAL A 94 -8.31 -5.06 1.16
CA VAL A 94 -8.44 -4.08 2.24
C VAL A 94 -9.66 -3.21 1.94
N LYS A 95 -10.37 -2.81 2.98
CA LYS A 95 -11.49 -1.88 2.88
C LYS A 95 -11.04 -0.43 2.89
N THR A 96 -10.02 -0.12 3.69
CA THR A 96 -9.55 1.24 3.92
C THR A 96 -8.03 1.30 3.95
N ILE A 97 -7.47 2.28 3.23
CA ILE A 97 -6.06 2.65 3.34
C ILE A 97 -6.00 4.03 3.99
N TYR A 98 -5.42 4.12 5.18
CA TYR A 98 -5.11 5.42 5.79
C TYR A 98 -3.82 5.96 5.21
N ALA A 99 -3.85 7.21 4.75
CA ALA A 99 -2.68 7.91 4.25
C ALA A 99 -2.65 9.36 4.75
N SER A 100 -1.50 10.01 4.57
CA SER A 100 -1.33 11.45 4.81
C SER A 100 -1.02 12.18 3.50
N PRO A 101 -1.05 13.53 3.47
CA PRO A 101 -0.61 14.30 2.30
C PRO A 101 0.86 14.08 1.90
N SER A 102 1.66 13.38 2.72
CA SER A 102 3.03 13.00 2.36
C SER A 102 3.10 11.83 1.38
N PHE A 103 1.98 11.13 1.16
CA PHE A 103 1.85 10.15 0.08
C PHE A 103 1.53 10.89 -1.22
N VAL A 104 2.56 11.05 -2.05
CA VAL A 104 2.51 11.73 -3.35
C VAL A 104 3.02 10.83 -4.47
N THR A 105 2.56 11.08 -5.69
CA THR A 105 2.92 10.31 -6.89
C THR A 105 3.60 11.15 -7.97
N ASN A 106 3.94 12.42 -7.69
CA ASN A 106 4.49 13.34 -8.68
C ASN A 106 5.90 12.98 -9.18
N SER A 107 6.64 12.14 -8.45
CA SER A 107 8.01 11.73 -8.78
C SER A 107 8.09 10.42 -9.60
N LEU A 108 6.95 9.82 -9.98
CA LEU A 108 6.90 8.55 -10.70
C LEU A 108 7.44 8.66 -12.13
N TYR A 109 8.22 7.66 -12.54
CA TYR A 109 8.78 7.56 -13.89
C TYR A 109 7.71 7.32 -14.98
N ILE A 110 6.64 6.59 -14.64
CA ILE A 110 5.50 6.32 -15.52
C ILE A 110 4.28 7.03 -14.95
N GLN A 111 3.60 7.85 -15.77
CA GLN A 111 2.39 8.56 -15.38
C GLN A 111 1.26 8.38 -16.42
N PRO A 112 0.04 8.08 -15.98
CA PRO A 112 -0.27 7.60 -14.62
C PRO A 112 0.23 6.15 -14.46
N SER A 113 0.74 5.79 -13.29
CA SER A 113 1.21 4.43 -12.99
C SER A 113 0.05 3.55 -12.57
N ASN A 114 0.08 2.25 -12.88
CA ASN A 114 -0.94 1.30 -12.44
C ASN A 114 -0.71 0.99 -10.96
N ILE A 115 -1.60 1.38 -10.04
CA ILE A 115 -1.37 1.26 -8.60
C ILE A 115 -2.44 0.40 -7.89
N PHE A 116 -3.68 0.43 -8.39
CA PHE A 116 -4.87 -0.11 -7.71
C PHE A 116 -5.66 -1.13 -8.52
N MET A 117 -5.06 -1.84 -9.47
CA MET A 117 -5.78 -2.83 -10.28
C MET A 117 -6.48 -3.86 -9.39
N ASP A 118 -7.75 -4.15 -9.69
CA ASP A 118 -8.58 -5.17 -9.01
C ASP A 118 -8.71 -5.00 -7.49
N ASN A 119 -8.87 -3.76 -7.02
CA ASN A 119 -9.13 -3.42 -5.62
C ASN A 119 -10.63 -3.29 -5.29
N ASN A 120 -11.43 -4.31 -5.59
CA ASN A 120 -12.90 -4.24 -5.56
C ASN A 120 -13.52 -3.97 -4.16
N TYR A 121 -12.74 -4.04 -3.07
CA TYR A 121 -13.20 -3.78 -1.70
C TYR A 121 -12.79 -2.40 -1.16
N LEU A 122 -11.89 -1.71 -1.87
CA LEU A 122 -11.30 -0.46 -1.41
C LEU A 122 -12.29 0.70 -1.54
N THR A 123 -12.44 1.44 -0.44
CA THR A 123 -13.27 2.66 -0.37
C THR A 123 -12.46 3.81 0.24
N GLY A 124 -12.44 4.94 -0.46
CA GLY A 124 -11.88 6.21 0.00
C GLY A 124 -12.70 6.83 1.13
N GLY A 125 -12.11 7.80 1.83
CA GLY A 125 -12.71 8.40 3.03
C GLY A 125 -14.02 9.16 2.80
N ASN A 126 -14.31 9.52 1.56
CA ASN A 126 -15.53 10.19 1.13
C ASN A 126 -16.42 9.27 0.26
N GLY A 127 -16.22 7.95 0.36
CA GLY A 127 -17.06 6.94 -0.29
C GLY A 127 -16.66 6.59 -1.72
N THR A 128 -15.53 7.10 -2.23
CA THR A 128 -15.04 6.72 -3.56
C THR A 128 -14.67 5.24 -3.58
N THR A 129 -15.42 4.42 -4.29
CA THR A 129 -15.12 2.99 -4.46
C THR A 129 -14.27 2.75 -5.70
N TYR A 130 -13.47 1.69 -5.69
CA TYR A 130 -12.79 1.23 -6.90
C TYR A 130 -13.77 1.01 -8.06
N ALA A 131 -13.37 1.42 -9.27
CA ALA A 131 -14.09 1.16 -10.50
C ALA A 131 -13.13 1.10 -11.67
N TRP A 132 -13.32 0.18 -12.63
CA TRP A 132 -12.55 0.21 -13.87
C TRP A 132 -12.99 1.40 -14.75
N PRO A 133 -12.08 2.16 -15.39
CA PRO A 133 -10.62 1.99 -15.50
C PRO A 133 -9.79 2.83 -14.50
N ASN A 134 -10.37 3.23 -13.36
CA ASN A 134 -9.76 4.10 -12.37
C ASN A 134 -8.77 3.36 -11.45
N TYR A 135 -7.72 2.74 -12.02
CA TYR A 135 -6.77 1.94 -11.24
C TYR A 135 -5.38 2.58 -11.12
N THR A 136 -5.24 3.86 -11.47
CA THR A 136 -3.95 4.49 -11.65
C THR A 136 -3.56 5.44 -10.51
N SER A 137 -2.34 5.98 -10.57
CA SER A 137 -1.80 6.95 -9.62
C SER A 137 -2.61 8.23 -9.47
N ASN A 138 -3.55 8.50 -10.38
CA ASN A 138 -4.47 9.61 -10.28
C ASN A 138 -5.40 9.52 -9.06
N PHE A 139 -5.65 8.31 -8.54
CA PHE A 139 -6.50 8.09 -7.36
C PHE A 139 -5.69 7.90 -6.07
N ALA A 140 -4.36 7.98 -6.14
CA ALA A 140 -3.45 7.79 -5.00
C ALA A 140 -3.33 9.05 -4.13
N HIS A 141 -4.47 9.57 -3.68
CA HIS A 141 -4.55 10.69 -2.75
C HIS A 141 -5.73 10.52 -1.79
N ILE A 142 -5.78 11.37 -0.77
CA ILE A 142 -6.91 11.41 0.17
C ILE A 142 -8.17 11.79 -0.58
N ASP A 143 -9.22 10.99 -0.38
CA ASP A 143 -10.54 11.19 -0.96
C ASP A 143 -11.20 12.45 -0.41
N ALA A 144 -11.83 13.23 -1.28
CA ALA A 144 -12.52 14.45 -0.91
C ALA A 144 -13.71 14.75 -1.86
N PRO A 145 -14.70 15.55 -1.41
CA PRO A 145 -15.78 16.00 -2.27
C PRO A 145 -15.25 16.69 -3.55
N GLY A 146 -15.64 16.19 -4.71
CA GLY A 146 -15.20 16.72 -6.01
C GLY A 146 -13.76 16.34 -6.41
N ASN A 147 -13.04 15.59 -5.58
CA ASN A 147 -11.69 15.09 -5.86
C ASN A 147 -11.56 13.63 -5.38
N PRO A 148 -12.05 12.67 -6.18
CA PRO A 148 -12.16 11.26 -5.77
C PRO A 148 -10.78 10.62 -5.62
N GLY A 149 -10.53 10.05 -4.45
CA GLY A 149 -9.28 9.33 -4.14
C GLY A 149 -9.56 8.03 -3.38
N TYR A 150 -8.58 7.13 -3.32
CA TYR A 150 -8.75 5.85 -2.63
C TYR A 150 -8.19 5.81 -1.22
N PHE A 151 -7.59 6.91 -0.74
CA PHE A 151 -7.12 7.00 0.63
C PHE A 151 -8.13 7.69 1.54
N THR A 152 -8.08 7.30 2.81
CA THR A 152 -8.81 7.93 3.89
C THR A 152 -7.83 8.69 4.78
N ARG A 153 -8.21 9.88 5.26
CA ARG A 153 -7.44 10.56 6.29
C ARG A 153 -7.60 9.81 7.61
N LYS A 154 -6.48 9.52 8.29
CA LYS A 154 -6.53 8.87 9.61
C LYS A 154 -7.34 9.75 10.60
N PRO A 155 -8.31 9.19 11.35
CA PRO A 155 -9.09 9.91 12.36
C PRO A 155 -8.23 10.54 13.45
#